data_AF-A0AAQ3L6B7-F1
#
_entry.id   AF-A0AAQ3L6B7-F1
#
_cell.length_a   1.000
_cell.length_b   1.000
_cell.length_c   1.000
_cell.angle_alpha   90.00
_cell.angle_beta   90.00
_cell.angle_gamma   90.00
#
_symmetry.space_group_name_H-M   'P 1'
#
loop_
_entity.id
_entity.type
_entity.pdbx_description
1 polymer ?
#
loop_
_entity_poly.entity_id
_entity_poly.type
_entity_poly.pdbx_seq_one_letter_code
_entity_poly.pdbx_strand_id
1 'polypeptide(L)'
;MRFAFLFLVTLISSWRLSAQIADEAQVSFSFNCYLVGSQAKGVTVTDDPDFRRDVTYYYYDEGVPRPIDLTPGIRSKQLRYRGPETFTLYEQRPQSKPDEEIQYLPVASIKISPGQKQVMFVLIKSGASSDGLIMLPFDLDLDAIKPGYAYMFNLSHSPLICSVGSDKFKLTPLSGRSVGLSEVGKDFQLNIQCATREADEWELVYSGSQTVKKKKRYLFLLSPIGTYDRFRLIRFKL
;
A
#
# COMPACT_ATOMS: atom_id res chain seq x y z
N MET A 1 -33.03 -45.14 15.06
CA MET A 1 -33.23 -43.67 15.20
C MET A 1 -31.97 -43.03 15.79
N ARG A 2 -31.01 -42.61 14.96
CA ARG A 2 -29.82 -41.82 15.37
C ARG A 2 -29.35 -40.98 14.19
N PHE A 3 -30.06 -39.90 13.88
CA PHE A 3 -29.71 -38.97 12.78
C PHE A 3 -30.02 -37.50 13.08
N ALA A 4 -30.19 -37.12 14.36
CA ALA A 4 -30.59 -35.76 14.74
C ALA A 4 -29.47 -34.89 15.34
N PHE A 5 -28.24 -35.42 15.52
CA PHE A 5 -27.20 -34.72 16.29
C PHE A 5 -26.14 -33.98 15.44
N LEU A 6 -26.12 -34.18 14.12
CA LEU A 6 -25.10 -33.55 13.26
C LEU A 6 -25.51 -32.17 12.71
N PHE A 7 -26.78 -31.78 12.79
CA PHE A 7 -27.27 -30.51 12.23
C PHE A 7 -27.11 -29.31 13.17
N LEU A 8 -26.83 -29.53 14.46
CA LEU A 8 -26.72 -28.46 15.45
C LEU A 8 -25.31 -27.85 15.53
N VAL A 9 -24.29 -28.54 15.03
CA VAL A 9 -22.89 -28.09 15.14
C VAL A 9 -22.52 -27.09 14.03
N THR A 10 -23.16 -27.15 12.86
CA THR A 10 -22.87 -26.26 11.73
C THR A 10 -23.50 -24.86 11.86
N LEU A 11 -24.55 -24.70 12.67
CA LEU A 11 -25.17 -23.41 12.95
C LEU A 11 -24.43 -22.57 14.00
N ILE A 12 -23.62 -23.21 14.85
CA ILE A 12 -22.88 -22.53 15.93
C ILE A 12 -21.59 -21.88 15.38
N SER A 13 -21.00 -22.43 14.32
CA SER A 13 -19.78 -21.88 13.71
C SER A 13 -20.01 -20.56 12.95
N SER A 14 -21.18 -20.38 12.34
CA SER A 14 -21.53 -19.14 11.62
C SER A 14 -21.86 -17.98 12.57
N TRP A 15 -22.37 -18.26 13.78
CA TRP A 15 -22.66 -17.23 14.78
C TRP A 15 -21.39 -16.65 15.43
N ARG A 16 -20.32 -17.45 15.54
CA ARG A 16 -19.06 -16.96 16.13
C ARG A 16 -18.30 -15.99 15.23
N LEU A 17 -18.39 -16.13 13.90
CA LEU A 17 -17.82 -15.13 12.98
C LEU A 17 -18.56 -13.79 13.09
N SER A 18 -19.89 -13.81 13.19
CA SER A 18 -20.68 -12.58 13.39
C SER A 18 -20.46 -11.94 14.76
N ALA A 19 -20.23 -12.73 15.82
CA ALA A 19 -19.97 -12.19 17.15
C ALA A 19 -18.61 -11.48 17.26
N GLN A 20 -17.60 -11.91 16.50
CA GLN A 20 -16.29 -11.27 16.51
C GLN A 20 -16.27 -9.92 15.76
N ILE A 21 -17.21 -9.73 14.81
CA ILE A 21 -17.45 -8.45 14.12
C ILE A 21 -18.21 -7.45 15.03
N ALA A 22 -18.95 -7.93 16.04
CA ALA A 22 -19.84 -7.11 16.85
C ALA A 22 -19.14 -6.19 17.86
N ASP A 23 -17.90 -6.48 18.25
CA ASP A 23 -17.13 -5.68 19.22
C ASP A 23 -16.14 -4.69 18.57
N GLU A 24 -16.04 -4.68 17.25
CA GLU A 24 -15.09 -3.83 16.54
C GLU A 24 -15.70 -2.46 16.23
N ALA A 25 -14.96 -1.39 16.55
CA ALA A 25 -15.41 -0.02 16.31
C ALA A 25 -15.68 0.20 14.82
N GLN A 26 -16.85 0.75 14.50
CA GLN A 26 -17.20 1.08 13.12
C GLN A 26 -16.50 2.37 12.69
N VAL A 27 -15.92 2.36 11.49
CA VAL A 27 -15.27 3.52 10.88
C VAL A 27 -15.90 3.86 9.54
N SER A 28 -15.80 5.13 9.16
CA SER A 28 -16.13 5.57 7.81
C SER A 28 -15.07 6.53 7.30
N PHE A 29 -14.51 6.19 6.13
CA PHE A 29 -13.46 6.95 5.47
C PHE A 29 -13.56 6.81 3.95
N SER A 30 -12.95 7.75 3.25
CA SER A 30 -12.71 7.65 1.81
C SER A 30 -11.30 7.15 1.56
N PHE A 31 -11.09 6.32 0.55
CA PHE A 31 -9.77 5.80 0.24
C PHE A 31 -9.46 5.71 -1.24
N ASN A 32 -8.19 5.64 -1.57
CA ASN A 32 -7.72 5.18 -2.87
C ASN A 32 -6.56 4.21 -2.65
N CYS A 33 -6.27 3.39 -3.64
CA CYS A 33 -5.22 2.40 -3.60
C CYS A 33 -4.18 2.71 -4.67
N TYR A 34 -2.94 2.37 -4.39
CA TYR A 34 -1.83 2.37 -5.33
C TYR A 34 -1.11 1.04 -5.23
N LEU A 35 -1.23 0.22 -6.27
CA LEU A 35 -0.44 -1.00 -6.38
C LEU A 35 0.93 -0.65 -6.94
N VAL A 36 1.99 -0.92 -6.17
CA VAL A 36 3.37 -0.71 -6.57
C VAL A 36 3.69 -1.67 -7.73
N GLY A 37 3.58 -1.22 -8.98
CA GLY A 37 3.87 -2.06 -10.17
C GLY A 37 5.35 -2.16 -10.47
N SER A 38 5.86 -3.07 -11.30
CA SER A 38 7.33 -3.16 -11.56
C SER A 38 7.87 -2.15 -12.57
N GLN A 39 7.08 -1.18 -13.04
CA GLN A 39 7.49 -0.32 -14.15
C GLN A 39 8.71 0.55 -13.83
N ALA A 40 9.82 0.25 -14.49
CA ALA A 40 10.87 1.20 -14.82
C ALA A 40 10.71 1.58 -16.30
N LYS A 41 10.60 2.88 -16.61
CA LYS A 41 10.79 3.34 -17.98
C LYS A 41 12.26 3.11 -18.37
N GLY A 42 12.52 2.29 -19.38
CA GLY A 42 13.85 2.14 -19.98
C GLY A 42 14.65 0.90 -19.57
N VAL A 43 14.06 -0.05 -18.82
CA VAL A 43 14.64 -1.40 -18.66
C VAL A 43 13.77 -2.36 -19.46
N THR A 44 14.38 -3.11 -20.37
CA THR A 44 13.75 -4.25 -21.04
C THR A 44 13.44 -5.27 -19.95
N VAL A 45 12.22 -5.20 -19.42
CA VAL A 45 11.73 -6.07 -18.34
C VAL A 45 11.76 -7.50 -18.86
N THR A 46 12.47 -8.38 -18.16
CA THR A 46 12.28 -9.83 -18.24
C THR A 46 10.78 -10.11 -18.20
N ASP A 47 10.27 -10.73 -19.25
CA ASP A 47 8.84 -10.96 -19.52
C ASP A 47 8.15 -11.73 -18.38
N ASP A 48 7.79 -11.06 -17.29
CA ASP A 48 6.75 -11.54 -16.38
C ASP A 48 5.41 -10.89 -16.77
N PRO A 49 4.59 -11.57 -17.59
CA PRO A 49 3.31 -11.05 -18.06
C PRO A 49 2.30 -10.83 -16.93
N ASP A 50 2.48 -11.45 -15.76
CA ASP A 50 1.53 -11.33 -14.63
C ASP A 50 1.72 -10.03 -13.82
N PHE A 51 2.85 -9.33 -13.99
CA PHE A 51 3.07 -8.03 -13.35
C PHE A 51 2.44 -6.84 -14.09
N ARG A 52 1.88 -7.04 -15.29
CA ARG A 52 1.27 -5.99 -16.13
C ARG A 52 -0.25 -6.07 -16.23
N ARG A 53 -0.87 -7.11 -15.65
CA ARG A 53 -2.31 -7.30 -15.71
C ARG A 53 -3.00 -6.47 -14.63
N ASP A 54 -4.15 -5.92 -14.97
CA ASP A 54 -5.07 -5.38 -13.99
C ASP A 54 -5.43 -6.48 -12.99
N VAL A 55 -5.46 -6.14 -11.71
CA VAL A 55 -5.81 -7.06 -10.63
C VAL A 55 -7.02 -6.51 -9.91
N THR A 56 -8.02 -7.36 -9.70
CA THR A 56 -9.22 -7.01 -8.94
C THR A 56 -9.10 -7.57 -7.53
N TYR A 57 -9.16 -6.68 -6.54
CA TYR A 57 -9.33 -7.03 -5.14
C TYR A 57 -10.74 -6.72 -4.68
N TYR A 58 -11.15 -7.27 -3.55
CA TYR A 58 -12.45 -7.04 -2.95
C TYR A 58 -12.29 -6.51 -1.52
N TYR A 59 -13.25 -5.73 -1.07
CA TYR A 59 -13.41 -5.33 0.33
C TYR A 59 -14.88 -5.44 0.70
N TYR A 60 -15.18 -5.63 1.98
CA TYR A 60 -16.56 -5.68 2.46
C TYR A 60 -16.99 -4.29 2.95
N ASP A 61 -17.97 -3.69 2.28
CA ASP A 61 -18.61 -2.43 2.67
C ASP A 61 -20.00 -2.76 3.22
N GLU A 62 -20.22 -2.53 4.51
CA GLU A 62 -21.47 -2.89 5.20
C GLU A 62 -21.87 -4.38 4.98
N GLY A 63 -20.87 -5.27 4.91
CA GLY A 63 -21.08 -6.71 4.70
C GLY A 63 -21.27 -7.12 3.23
N VAL A 64 -21.19 -6.19 2.28
CA VAL A 64 -21.30 -6.48 0.84
C VAL A 64 -19.92 -6.42 0.18
N PRO A 65 -19.48 -7.46 -0.56
CA PRO A 65 -18.21 -7.40 -1.28
C PRO A 65 -18.27 -6.37 -2.42
N ARG A 66 -17.28 -5.49 -2.45
CA ARG A 66 -17.12 -4.43 -3.45
C ARG A 66 -15.77 -4.60 -4.16
N PRO A 67 -15.73 -4.56 -5.51
CA PRO A 67 -14.48 -4.70 -6.25
C PRO A 67 -13.65 -3.42 -6.25
N ILE A 68 -12.35 -3.60 -6.36
CA ILE A 68 -11.33 -2.57 -6.57
C ILE A 68 -10.43 -3.06 -7.70
N ASP A 69 -10.61 -2.47 -8.88
CA ASP A 69 -9.75 -2.75 -10.03
C ASP A 69 -8.49 -1.89 -9.93
N LEU A 70 -7.33 -2.54 -9.90
CA LEU A 70 -6.03 -1.91 -9.74
C LEU A 70 -5.13 -2.20 -10.94
N THR A 71 -4.71 -1.14 -11.61
CA THR A 71 -3.61 -1.20 -12.58
C THR A 71 -2.29 -0.87 -11.87
N PRO A 72 -1.29 -1.77 -11.89
CA PRO A 72 0.00 -1.52 -11.25
C PRO A 72 0.65 -0.20 -11.72
N GLY A 73 1.08 0.64 -10.78
CA GLY A 73 1.67 1.94 -11.07
C GLY A 73 0.67 3.07 -11.30
N ILE A 74 -0.64 2.81 -11.25
CA ILE A 74 -1.70 3.80 -11.39
C ILE A 74 -2.49 3.88 -10.07
N ARG A 75 -2.79 5.11 -9.62
CA ARG A 75 -3.64 5.33 -8.45
C ARG A 75 -5.10 5.06 -8.83
N SER A 76 -5.81 4.29 -8.02
CA SER A 76 -7.22 3.99 -8.22
C SER A 76 -8.11 5.24 -8.13
N LYS A 77 -9.37 5.10 -8.55
CA LYS A 77 -10.42 6.05 -8.19
C LYS A 77 -10.60 6.10 -6.67
N GLN A 78 -11.14 7.21 -6.18
CA GLN A 78 -11.54 7.32 -4.78
C GLN A 78 -12.78 6.47 -4.53
N LEU A 79 -12.76 5.72 -3.43
CA LEU A 79 -13.80 4.84 -2.94
C LEU A 79 -14.19 5.26 -1.53
N ARG A 80 -15.27 4.67 -1.01
CA ARG A 80 -15.74 4.87 0.37
C ARG A 80 -15.82 3.53 1.06
N TYR A 81 -15.58 3.55 2.36
CA TYR A 81 -15.67 2.39 3.23
C TYR A 81 -16.54 2.73 4.45
N ARG A 82 -17.39 1.79 4.82
CA ARG A 82 -18.13 1.73 6.08
C ARG A 82 -18.09 0.30 6.59
N GLY A 83 -17.55 0.13 7.79
CA GLY A 83 -17.39 -1.19 8.37
C GLY A 83 -16.46 -1.17 9.57
N PRO A 84 -15.98 -2.35 9.99
CA PRO A 84 -15.03 -2.49 11.09
C PRO A 84 -13.74 -1.68 10.89
N GLU A 85 -13.06 -1.29 11.98
CA GLU A 85 -11.78 -0.57 11.92
C GLU A 85 -10.69 -1.36 11.17
N THR A 86 -10.73 -2.69 11.19
CA THR A 86 -9.86 -3.53 10.38
C THR A 86 -10.37 -3.60 8.93
N PHE A 87 -9.76 -2.77 8.09
CA PHE A 87 -9.94 -2.83 6.65
C PHE A 87 -9.18 -4.02 6.07
N THR A 88 -9.87 -4.89 5.32
CA THR A 88 -9.29 -6.09 4.72
C THR A 88 -9.55 -6.14 3.23
N LEU A 89 -8.50 -6.43 2.46
CA LEU A 89 -8.56 -6.77 1.05
C LEU A 89 -8.63 -8.28 0.88
N TYR A 90 -9.42 -8.71 -0.10
CA TYR A 90 -9.66 -10.10 -0.43
C TYR A 90 -9.38 -10.37 -1.91
N GLU A 91 -8.91 -11.57 -2.23
CA GLU A 91 -8.89 -12.12 -3.58
C GLU A 91 -10.04 -13.12 -3.76
N GLN A 92 -10.68 -13.08 -4.92
CA GLN A 92 -11.68 -14.08 -5.29
C GLN A 92 -10.96 -15.34 -5.76
N ARG A 93 -11.23 -16.49 -5.14
CA ARG A 93 -10.72 -17.77 -5.65
C ARG A 93 -11.54 -18.25 -6.86
N PRO A 94 -10.88 -18.92 -7.83
CA PRO A 94 -11.60 -19.61 -8.89
C PRO A 94 -12.56 -20.62 -8.28
N GLN A 95 -13.82 -20.59 -8.72
CA GLN A 95 -14.78 -21.64 -8.38
C GLN A 95 -14.28 -22.96 -8.99
N SER A 96 -14.25 -24.04 -8.19
CA SER A 96 -13.88 -25.35 -8.73
C SER A 96 -15.05 -26.00 -9.45
N LYS A 97 -16.29 -25.58 -9.14
CA LYS A 97 -17.53 -26.03 -9.79
C LYS A 97 -18.52 -24.86 -10.00
N PRO A 98 -19.40 -24.93 -11.01
CA PRO A 98 -20.37 -23.88 -11.31
C PRO A 98 -21.35 -23.54 -10.17
N ASP A 99 -21.63 -24.50 -9.28
CA ASP A 99 -22.60 -24.35 -8.19
C ASP A 99 -21.95 -24.04 -6.83
N GLU A 100 -20.62 -23.84 -6.79
CA GLU A 100 -19.92 -23.48 -5.55
C GLU A 100 -20.07 -21.99 -5.25
N GLU A 101 -20.31 -21.65 -3.98
CA GLU A 101 -20.30 -20.25 -3.54
C GLU A 101 -18.95 -19.61 -3.82
N ILE A 102 -18.97 -18.33 -4.23
CA ILE A 102 -17.76 -17.56 -4.46
C ILE A 102 -17.01 -17.43 -3.12
N GLN A 103 -15.76 -17.88 -3.08
CA GLN A 103 -14.91 -17.75 -1.90
C GLN A 103 -13.98 -16.55 -2.03
N TYR A 104 -14.00 -15.70 -1.00
CA TYR A 104 -13.10 -14.56 -0.86
C TYR A 104 -12.08 -14.86 0.22
N LEU A 105 -10.79 -14.79 -0.12
CA LEU A 105 -9.71 -15.03 0.84
C LEU A 105 -8.99 -13.73 1.17
N PRO A 106 -8.74 -13.45 2.47
CA PRO A 106 -8.04 -12.25 2.87
C PRO A 106 -6.59 -12.29 2.38
N VAL A 107 -6.13 -11.19 1.81
CA VAL A 107 -4.76 -11.03 1.28
C VAL A 107 -3.97 -9.92 1.95
N ALA A 108 -4.65 -8.94 2.57
CA ALA A 108 -4.05 -7.94 3.43
C ALA A 108 -5.09 -7.36 4.38
N SER A 109 -4.68 -7.06 5.61
CA SER A 109 -5.53 -6.38 6.59
C SER A 109 -4.76 -5.25 7.25
N ILE A 110 -5.44 -4.16 7.58
CA ILE A 110 -4.87 -3.07 8.34
C ILE A 110 -5.92 -2.40 9.21
N LYS A 111 -5.49 -2.01 10.41
CA LYS A 111 -6.32 -1.25 11.35
C LYS A 111 -6.31 0.23 10.98
N ILE A 112 -7.49 0.79 10.78
CA ILE A 112 -7.73 2.22 10.49
C ILE A 112 -8.17 2.91 11.75
N SER A 113 -7.49 3.99 12.12
CA SER A 113 -7.88 4.75 13.31
C SER A 113 -9.18 5.53 13.02
N PRO A 114 -10.15 5.60 13.96
CA PRO A 114 -11.44 6.27 13.74
C PRO A 114 -11.35 7.76 13.30
N GLY A 115 -10.23 8.41 13.59
CA GLY A 115 -9.94 9.78 13.18
C GLY A 115 -9.58 9.94 11.70
N GLN A 116 -9.12 8.89 11.02
CA GLN A 116 -8.68 8.95 9.62
C GLN A 116 -9.90 9.05 8.70
N LYS A 117 -9.99 10.13 7.92
CA LYS A 117 -11.13 10.37 7.00
C LYS A 117 -10.78 10.18 5.54
N GLN A 118 -9.52 10.37 5.17
CA GLN A 118 -9.02 10.12 3.82
C GLN A 118 -7.71 9.33 3.88
N VAL A 119 -7.69 8.15 3.26
CA VAL A 119 -6.53 7.25 3.32
C VAL A 119 -6.07 6.88 1.91
N MET A 120 -4.76 6.85 1.68
CA MET A 120 -4.19 6.17 0.53
C MET A 120 -3.53 4.88 0.99
N PHE A 121 -3.98 3.75 0.43
CA PHE A 121 -3.32 2.46 0.62
C PHE A 121 -2.26 2.26 -0.45
N VAL A 122 -1.02 2.09 -0.03
CA VAL A 122 0.06 1.62 -0.91
C VAL A 122 0.17 0.11 -0.72
N LEU A 123 -0.01 -0.63 -1.82
CA LEU A 123 0.00 -2.08 -1.84
C LEU A 123 1.29 -2.58 -2.50
N ILE A 124 1.98 -3.50 -1.85
CA ILE A 124 3.21 -4.12 -2.35
C ILE A 124 2.97 -5.63 -2.42
N LYS A 125 3.19 -6.23 -3.59
CA LYS A 125 3.20 -7.70 -3.72
C LYS A 125 4.47 -8.24 -3.06
N SER A 126 4.32 -9.14 -2.10
CA SER A 126 5.44 -9.95 -1.63
C SER A 126 5.89 -10.85 -2.78
N GLY A 127 7.20 -10.96 -3.03
CA GLY A 127 7.75 -11.66 -4.20
C GLY A 127 7.55 -13.18 -4.21
N ALA A 128 6.97 -13.78 -3.16
CA ALA A 128 6.60 -15.18 -3.15
C ALA A 128 5.14 -15.34 -3.59
N SER A 129 4.91 -16.18 -4.59
CA SER A 129 3.63 -16.44 -5.28
C SER A 129 2.47 -16.95 -4.39
N SER A 130 2.65 -16.99 -3.07
CA SER A 130 1.63 -17.40 -2.09
C SER A 130 1.59 -16.55 -0.81
N ASP A 131 2.47 -15.56 -0.67
CA ASP A 131 2.50 -14.69 0.52
C ASP A 131 1.88 -13.33 0.22
N GLY A 132 1.04 -12.87 1.15
CA GLY A 132 0.07 -11.81 0.97
C GLY A 132 0.60 -10.43 0.53
N LEU A 133 -0.34 -9.51 0.38
CA LEU A 133 -0.06 -8.12 0.07
C LEU A 133 0.39 -7.39 1.33
N ILE A 134 1.48 -6.63 1.23
CA ILE A 134 1.79 -5.63 2.24
C ILE A 134 0.94 -4.40 1.94
N MET A 135 0.11 -3.99 2.89
CA MET A 135 -0.72 -2.80 2.79
C MET A 135 -0.20 -1.73 3.77
N LEU A 136 0.15 -0.56 3.24
CA LEU A 136 0.63 0.58 4.01
C LEU A 136 -0.39 1.72 3.95
N PRO A 137 -0.88 2.25 5.08
CA PRO A 137 -1.87 3.31 5.10
C PRO A 137 -1.19 4.67 5.20
N PHE A 138 -1.57 5.60 4.33
CA PHE A 138 -1.12 6.98 4.40
C PHE A 138 -2.33 7.87 4.62
N ASP A 139 -2.37 8.55 5.77
CA ASP A 139 -3.39 9.55 6.05
C ASP A 139 -3.19 10.75 5.11
N LEU A 140 -4.20 11.00 4.28
CA LEU A 140 -4.25 12.13 3.35
C LEU A 140 -4.79 13.37 4.02
N ASP A 141 -5.56 13.23 5.11
CA ASP A 141 -6.06 14.34 5.92
C ASP A 141 -4.97 14.82 6.90
N LEU A 142 -3.87 15.27 6.30
CA LEU A 142 -3.14 16.50 6.60
C LEU A 142 -2.54 16.77 8.00
N ASP A 143 -2.77 15.97 9.04
CA ASP A 143 -2.18 16.22 10.36
C ASP A 143 -0.72 15.71 10.47
N ALA A 144 -0.36 14.67 9.71
CA ALA A 144 0.98 14.08 9.76
C ALA A 144 2.03 14.82 8.90
N ILE A 145 1.64 15.42 7.77
CA ILE A 145 2.57 16.07 6.82
C ILE A 145 2.22 17.54 6.65
N LYS A 146 2.91 18.43 7.37
CA LYS A 146 2.70 19.88 7.29
C LYS A 146 3.00 20.41 5.87
N PRO A 147 2.33 21.48 5.40
CA PRO A 147 2.71 22.15 4.16
C PRO A 147 4.20 22.53 4.16
N GLY A 148 4.88 22.33 3.03
CA GLY A 148 6.33 22.55 2.94
C GLY A 148 7.15 21.39 3.52
N TYR A 149 6.54 20.22 3.72
CA TYR A 149 7.25 18.98 4.02
C TYR A 149 6.97 17.94 2.93
N ALA A 150 7.93 17.04 2.76
CA ALA A 150 7.76 15.80 2.03
C ALA A 150 7.94 14.63 2.99
N TYR A 151 7.11 13.59 2.83
CA TYR A 151 7.30 12.32 3.51
C TYR A 151 8.04 11.36 2.59
N MET A 152 9.24 10.96 2.98
CA MET A 152 10.08 10.00 2.26
C MET A 152 9.87 8.63 2.90
N PHE A 153 9.50 7.61 2.13
CA PHE A 153 9.27 6.25 2.62
C PHE A 153 10.13 5.24 1.87
N ASN A 154 10.83 4.39 2.59
CA ASN A 154 11.61 3.29 2.03
C ASN A 154 10.76 2.02 1.96
N LEU A 155 10.50 1.52 0.76
CA LEU A 155 9.74 0.28 0.54
C LEU A 155 10.64 -0.97 0.47
N SER A 156 11.96 -0.84 0.58
CA SER A 156 12.85 -2.00 0.56
C SER A 156 13.05 -2.61 1.95
N HIS A 157 13.60 -3.82 1.95
CA HIS A 157 14.03 -4.53 3.15
C HIS A 157 15.44 -4.11 3.62
N SER A 158 16.12 -3.24 2.87
CA SER A 158 17.47 -2.76 3.16
C SER A 158 17.44 -1.30 3.61
N PRO A 159 18.27 -0.89 4.59
CA PRO A 159 18.35 0.50 4.98
C PRO A 159 18.92 1.36 3.85
N LEU A 160 18.42 2.59 3.71
CA LEU A 160 18.94 3.57 2.76
C LEU A 160 19.56 4.75 3.50
N ILE A 161 20.64 5.30 2.95
CA ILE A 161 21.13 6.64 3.27
C ILE A 161 20.65 7.59 2.19
N CYS A 162 19.88 8.59 2.58
CA CYS A 162 19.26 9.55 1.67
C CYS A 162 19.88 10.94 1.86
N SER A 163 20.07 11.64 0.75
CA SER A 163 20.31 13.08 0.70
C SER A 163 19.14 13.74 -0.02
N VAL A 164 18.45 14.66 0.63
CA VAL A 164 17.29 15.39 0.08
C VAL A 164 17.54 16.88 0.29
N GLY A 165 17.88 17.60 -0.78
CA GLY A 165 18.42 18.95 -0.65
C GLY A 165 19.70 18.96 0.20
N SER A 166 19.70 19.72 1.30
CA SER A 166 20.80 19.75 2.28
C SER A 166 20.71 18.65 3.33
N ASP A 167 19.55 18.01 3.49
CA ASP A 167 19.30 17.08 4.58
C ASP A 167 19.85 15.68 4.24
N LYS A 168 20.65 15.13 5.15
CA LYS A 168 21.16 13.75 5.06
C LYS A 168 20.63 12.92 6.21
N PHE A 169 20.09 11.75 5.92
CA PHE A 169 19.50 10.87 6.93
C PHE A 169 19.46 9.41 6.49
N LYS A 170 19.33 8.52 7.47
CA LYS A 170 19.05 7.10 7.25
C LYS A 170 17.55 6.86 7.23
N LEU A 171 17.06 6.10 6.25
CA LEU A 171 15.74 5.48 6.26
C LEU A 171 15.90 4.00 6.56
N THR A 172 15.28 3.54 7.64
CA THR A 172 15.19 2.11 7.94
C THR A 172 14.27 1.41 6.92
N PRO A 173 14.38 0.07 6.79
CA PRO A 173 13.44 -0.71 5.98
C PRO A 173 11.98 -0.44 6.35
N LEU A 174 11.09 -0.43 5.35
CA LEU A 174 9.63 -0.26 5.51
C LEU A 174 9.22 0.89 6.46
N SER A 175 9.93 2.01 6.38
CA SER A 175 9.72 3.15 7.26
C SER A 175 9.83 4.47 6.50
N GLY A 176 9.32 5.54 7.10
CA GLY A 176 9.39 6.87 6.50
C GLY A 176 9.80 7.96 7.46
N ARG A 177 10.14 9.11 6.88
CA ARG A 177 10.56 10.32 7.59
C ARG A 177 10.04 11.55 6.86
N SER A 178 9.60 12.54 7.65
CA SER A 178 9.30 13.88 7.15
C SER A 178 10.58 14.68 6.96
N VAL A 179 10.70 15.31 5.80
CA VAL A 179 11.82 16.19 5.42
C VAL A 179 11.25 17.57 5.12
N GLY A 180 11.92 18.60 5.63
CA GLY A 180 11.56 19.99 5.36
C GLY A 180 11.93 20.37 3.93
N LEU A 181 11.01 20.98 3.21
CA LEU A 181 11.25 21.55 1.88
C LEU A 181 11.62 23.02 2.08
N SER A 182 12.88 23.27 2.43
CA SER A 182 13.42 24.57 2.82
C SER A 182 13.62 25.51 1.64
N GLU A 183 12.56 25.83 0.89
CA GLU A 183 12.49 26.99 0.00
C GLU A 183 11.06 27.56 0.05
N VAL A 184 10.79 28.34 1.11
CA VAL A 184 9.49 28.95 1.37
C VAL A 184 9.26 30.06 0.36
N GLY A 185 8.59 29.78 -0.77
CA GLY A 185 8.21 30.88 -1.65
C GLY A 185 7.96 30.56 -3.11
N LYS A 186 8.63 29.56 -3.65
CA LYS A 186 8.71 29.30 -5.09
C LYS A 186 8.68 27.80 -5.39
N ASP A 187 8.39 27.48 -6.64
CA ASP A 187 8.59 26.14 -7.17
C ASP A 187 10.09 25.93 -7.39
N PHE A 188 10.62 24.77 -7.04
CA PHE A 188 12.05 24.48 -7.11
C PHE A 188 12.33 23.02 -7.50
N GLN A 189 13.57 22.72 -7.86
CA GLN A 189 14.05 21.37 -8.14
C GLN A 189 14.65 20.77 -6.88
N LEU A 190 14.00 19.74 -6.33
CA LEU A 190 14.51 18.99 -5.19
C LEU A 190 15.41 17.87 -5.69
N ASN A 191 16.71 17.94 -5.36
CA ASN A 191 17.66 16.86 -5.63
C ASN A 191 17.53 15.80 -4.55
N ILE A 192 17.40 14.54 -4.97
CA ILE A 192 17.26 13.37 -4.11
C ILE A 192 18.30 12.35 -4.56
N GLN A 193 19.12 11.89 -3.61
CA GLN A 193 20.07 10.81 -3.79
C GLN A 193 19.86 9.77 -2.71
N CYS A 194 19.96 8.48 -3.05
CA CYS A 194 19.85 7.39 -2.10
C CYS A 194 20.94 6.37 -2.37
N ALA A 195 21.60 5.92 -1.31
CA ALA A 195 22.59 4.86 -1.36
C ALA A 195 22.20 3.72 -0.40
N THR A 196 22.55 2.50 -0.78
CA THR A 196 22.48 1.30 0.07
C THR A 196 23.88 0.79 0.33
N ARG A 197 24.04 -0.11 1.30
CA ARG A 197 25.30 -0.81 1.53
C ARG A 197 25.09 -2.30 1.36
N GLU A 198 25.75 -2.88 0.37
CA GLU A 198 25.80 -4.33 0.14
C GLU A 198 27.26 -4.78 0.12
N ALA A 199 27.55 -5.93 0.73
CA ALA A 199 28.90 -6.51 0.77
C ALA A 199 30.02 -5.49 1.13
N ASP A 200 29.76 -4.65 2.13
CA ASP A 200 30.63 -3.57 2.63
C ASP A 200 30.85 -2.34 1.74
N GLU A 201 30.36 -2.32 0.50
CA GLU A 201 30.47 -1.18 -0.41
C GLU A 201 29.19 -0.33 -0.43
N TRP A 202 29.36 1.00 -0.52
CA TRP A 202 28.24 1.93 -0.67
C TRP A 202 27.91 2.10 -2.14
N GLU A 203 26.68 1.75 -2.52
CA GLU A 203 26.19 1.90 -3.88
C GLU A 203 25.10 2.96 -3.96
N LEU A 204 25.21 3.86 -4.94
CA LEU A 204 24.19 4.85 -5.24
C LEU A 204 23.06 4.21 -6.05
N VAL A 205 21.94 3.93 -5.38
CA VAL A 205 20.80 3.22 -5.97
C VAL A 205 19.74 4.13 -6.58
N TYR A 206 19.76 5.43 -6.25
CA TYR A 206 18.90 6.44 -6.87
C TYR A 206 19.58 7.81 -6.88
N SER A 207 19.46 8.53 -7.99
CA SER A 207 19.84 9.93 -8.12
C SER A 207 18.91 10.61 -9.10
N GLY A 208 18.27 11.69 -8.68
CA GLY A 208 17.36 12.43 -9.55
C GLY A 208 16.90 13.75 -8.94
N SER A 209 16.22 14.54 -9.76
CA SER A 209 15.58 15.78 -9.36
C SER A 209 14.06 15.69 -9.51
N GLN A 210 13.34 16.38 -8.65
CA GLN A 210 11.88 16.46 -8.68
C GLN A 210 11.42 17.91 -8.59
N THR A 211 10.57 18.34 -9.52
CA THR A 211 9.90 19.63 -9.38
C THR A 211 8.93 19.58 -8.20
N VAL A 212 9.20 20.40 -7.19
CA VAL A 212 8.37 20.58 -6.00
C VAL A 212 7.70 21.94 -6.10
N LYS A 213 6.38 21.97 -5.89
CA LYS A 213 5.57 23.18 -5.94
C LYS A 213 5.38 23.77 -4.55
N LYS A 214 5.34 25.09 -4.48
CA LYS A 214 5.16 25.84 -3.23
C LYS A 214 3.91 25.38 -2.46
N LYS A 215 4.02 25.26 -1.14
CA LYS A 215 2.91 24.94 -0.20
C LYS A 215 2.18 23.62 -0.50
N LYS A 216 2.75 22.74 -1.32
CA LYS A 216 2.22 21.41 -1.57
C LYS A 216 2.87 20.39 -0.64
N ARG A 217 2.19 19.25 -0.52
CA ARG A 217 2.60 18.11 0.28
C ARG A 217 2.93 16.97 -0.67
N TYR A 218 3.97 16.25 -0.33
CA TYR A 218 4.50 15.19 -1.19
C TYR A 218 4.69 13.92 -0.39
N LEU A 219 4.25 12.81 -0.95
CA LEU A 219 4.71 11.49 -0.57
C LEU A 219 5.66 10.99 -1.64
N PHE A 220 6.86 10.62 -1.21
CA PHE A 220 7.87 10.00 -2.04
C PHE A 220 8.10 8.57 -1.55
N LEU A 221 7.85 7.60 -2.43
CA LEU A 221 8.13 6.19 -2.15
C LEU A 221 9.39 5.78 -2.91
N LEU A 222 10.38 5.27 -2.18
CA LEU A 222 11.59 4.66 -2.71
C LEU A 222 11.34 3.17 -2.85
N SER A 223 11.13 2.71 -4.08
CA SER A 223 10.83 1.32 -4.41
C SER A 223 12.04 0.68 -5.08
N PRO A 224 12.49 -0.50 -4.64
CA PRO A 224 13.47 -1.26 -5.39
C PRO A 224 12.90 -1.66 -6.77
N ILE A 225 13.78 -1.83 -7.75
CA ILE A 225 13.51 -2.30 -9.11
C ILE A 225 14.34 -3.56 -9.33
N GLY A 226 13.68 -4.70 -9.60
CA GLY A 226 14.37 -5.97 -9.82
C GLY A 226 15.06 -6.50 -8.56
N THR A 227 16.12 -7.29 -8.75
CA THR A 227 16.89 -7.97 -7.70
C THR A 227 17.97 -7.08 -7.08
N TYR A 228 17.61 -5.88 -6.61
CA TYR A 228 18.31 -5.09 -5.58
C TYR A 228 19.21 -3.88 -5.98
N ASP A 229 19.64 -3.71 -7.23
CA ASP A 229 20.67 -2.69 -7.53
C ASP A 229 20.14 -1.27 -7.86
N ARG A 230 18.83 -1.11 -8.11
CA ARG A 230 18.26 0.17 -8.52
C ARG A 230 16.96 0.49 -7.84
N PHE A 231 16.78 1.75 -7.53
CA PHE A 231 15.55 2.26 -6.92
C PHE A 231 14.89 3.24 -7.87
N ARG A 232 13.56 3.31 -7.76
CA ARG A 232 12.76 4.38 -8.37
C ARG A 232 12.09 5.19 -7.27
N LEU A 233 11.83 6.43 -7.63
CA LEU A 233 11.06 7.35 -6.83
C LEU A 233 9.65 7.47 -7.40
N ILE A 234 8.65 7.04 -6.63
CA ILE A 234 7.24 7.27 -6.94
C ILE A 234 6.79 8.48 -6.16
N ARG A 235 6.17 9.45 -6.84
CA ARG A 235 5.73 10.71 -6.24
C ARG A 235 4.22 10.83 -6.27
N PHE A 236 3.63 11.07 -5.11
CA PHE A 236 2.25 11.53 -4.98
C PHE A 236 2.24 12.97 -4.49
N LYS A 237 1.43 13.78 -5.16
CA LYS A 237 1.04 15.10 -4.67
C LYS A 237 -0.23 14.89 -3.85
N LEU A 238 -0.18 15.23 -2.56
CA LEU A 238 -1.31 15.16 -1.64
C LEU A 238 -2.08 16.49 -1.66
#